data_AF-J7G4M4-F1
#
_entry.id   AF-J7G4M4-F1
#
_cell.length_a   1.000
_cell.length_b   1.000
_cell.length_c   1.000
_cell.angle_alpha   90.00
_cell.angle_beta   90.00
_cell.angle_gamma   90.00
#
_symmetry.space_group_name_H-M   'P 1'
#
loop_
_entity.id
_entity.type
_entity.pdbx_description
1 polymer ?
#
loop_
_entity_poly.entity_id
_entity_poly.type
_entity_poly.pdbx_seq_one_letter_code
_entity_poly.pdbx_strand_id
1 'polypeptide(L)'
;IVFLSVLIIIPVFLVIYWYYKKVSKLGKERKILSLLNSISLVFIAGIFFYVYSVKSGFIYTFIQEHNINSMARTNLWKGIDSTYVFSPTFIGLGIGFVSKWMDNNWMTLNINGLTGSMGIHNDILKSYIEVGFLGSFIYFYTLLYRNSKRIFVKIGHKESFIYFVLTM
;
A
#
# COMPACT_ATOMS: atom_id res chain seq x y z
N ILE A 1 -10.92 15.21 0.71
CA ILE A 1 -10.12 14.01 1.10
C ILE A 1 -8.61 14.29 0.98
N VAL A 2 -8.09 14.72 -0.19
CA VAL A 2 -6.64 14.96 -0.40
C VAL A 2 -6.04 16.00 0.57
N PHE A 3 -6.72 17.12 0.81
CA PHE A 3 -6.26 18.13 1.78
C PHE A 3 -6.22 17.62 3.23
N LEU A 4 -7.20 16.79 3.61
CA LEU A 4 -7.27 16.21 4.96
C LEU A 4 -6.14 15.19 5.17
N SER A 5 -5.82 14.38 4.17
CA SER A 5 -4.71 13.44 4.24
C SER A 5 -3.36 14.17 4.37
N VAL A 6 -3.14 15.27 3.65
CA VAL A 6 -1.89 16.06 3.75
C VAL A 6 -1.72 16.65 5.15
N LEU A 7 -2.81 17.17 5.74
CA LEU A 7 -2.79 17.74 7.09
C LEU A 7 -2.49 16.71 8.19
N ILE A 8 -2.76 15.42 7.96
CA ILE A 8 -2.45 14.34 8.90
C ILE A 8 -1.01 13.83 8.68
N ILE A 9 -0.55 13.79 7.42
CA ILE A 9 0.76 13.25 7.07
C ILE A 9 1.90 14.14 7.57
N ILE A 10 1.79 15.47 7.42
CA ILE A 10 2.85 16.41 7.82
C ILE A 10 3.20 16.30 9.32
N PRO A 11 2.23 16.35 10.27
CA PRO A 11 2.51 16.16 11.69
C PRO A 11 3.17 14.84 12.01
N VAL A 12 2.76 13.74 11.37
CA VAL A 12 3.34 12.42 11.59
C VAL A 12 4.81 12.42 11.20
N PHE A 13 5.17 12.96 10.03
CA PHE A 13 6.56 13.07 9.62
C PHE A 13 7.38 13.99 10.54
N LEU A 14 6.81 15.09 11.03
CA LEU A 14 7.47 15.98 11.99
C LEU A 14 7.77 15.27 13.32
N VAL A 15 6.84 14.48 13.83
CA VAL A 15 7.03 13.68 15.05
C VAL A 15 8.12 12.63 14.86
N ILE A 16 8.12 11.93 13.72
CA ILE A 16 9.14 10.94 13.37
C ILE A 16 10.53 11.60 13.28
N TYR A 17 10.62 12.76 12.62
CA TYR A 17 11.86 13.51 12.51
C TYR A 17 12.37 14.04 13.86
N TRP A 18 11.47 14.55 14.70
CA TRP A 18 11.80 15.00 16.05
C TRP A 18 12.34 13.83 16.90
N TYR A 19 11.68 12.67 16.84
CA TYR A 19 12.13 11.47 17.55
C TYR A 19 13.52 11.03 17.06
N TYR A 20 13.74 11.00 15.75
CA TYR A 20 15.05 10.71 15.15
C TYR A 20 16.14 11.65 15.70
N LYS A 21 15.92 12.97 15.68
CA LYS A 21 16.89 13.95 16.19
C LYS A 21 17.19 13.75 17.68
N LYS A 22 16.17 13.40 18.48
CA LYS A 22 16.33 13.13 19.91
C LYS A 22 17.14 11.86 20.16
N VAL A 23 16.86 10.78 19.45
CA VAL A 23 17.55 9.49 19.64
C VAL A 23 18.98 9.52 19.11
N SER A 24 19.21 10.20 18.00
CA SER A 24 20.56 10.33 17.44
C SER A 24 21.49 11.14 18.35
N LYS A 25 20.99 12.22 18.96
CA LYS A 25 21.74 12.96 20.01
C LYS A 25 22.12 12.11 21.22
N LEU A 26 21.34 11.08 21.54
CA LEU A 26 21.60 10.16 22.65
C LEU A 26 22.56 9.01 22.28
N GLY A 27 23.05 8.94 21.03
CA GLY A 27 23.91 7.86 20.54
C GLY A 27 23.22 6.49 20.49
N LYS A 28 21.89 6.43 20.57
CA LYS A 28 21.11 5.17 20.62
C LYS A 28 20.63 4.74 19.24
N GLU A 29 21.51 4.77 18.24
CA GLU A 29 21.19 4.58 16.82
C GLU A 29 20.49 3.24 16.52
N ARG A 30 20.77 2.19 17.30
CA ARG A 30 20.06 0.90 17.19
C ARG A 30 18.54 1.01 17.42
N LYS A 31 18.08 1.99 18.22
CA LYS A 31 16.66 2.26 18.42
C LYS A 31 15.99 2.86 17.19
N ILE A 32 16.73 3.61 16.36
CA ILE A 32 16.22 4.12 15.08
C ILE A 32 15.98 2.96 14.14
N LEU A 33 16.96 2.05 13.98
CA LEU A 33 16.76 0.85 13.15
C LEU A 33 15.57 0.00 13.63
N SER A 34 15.42 -0.19 14.95
CA SER A 34 14.27 -0.90 15.52
C SER A 34 12.94 -0.21 15.22
N LEU A 35 12.89 1.11 15.27
CA LEU A 35 11.69 1.88 14.91
C LEU A 35 11.37 1.70 13.42
N LEU A 36 12.34 1.89 12.52
CA LEU A 36 12.13 1.74 11.08
C LEU A 36 11.61 0.34 10.76
N ASN A 37 12.25 -0.69 11.29
CA ASN A 37 11.81 -2.08 11.12
C ASN A 37 10.38 -2.32 11.60
N SER A 38 9.99 -1.74 12.74
CA SER A 38 8.63 -1.87 13.28
C SER A 38 7.62 -1.18 12.37
N ILE A 39 7.92 0.02 11.89
CA ILE A 39 7.07 0.75 10.95
C ILE A 39 6.94 -0.04 9.63
N SER A 40 8.04 -0.60 9.10
CA SER A 40 7.99 -1.43 7.88
C SER A 40 7.05 -2.62 8.04
N LEU A 41 7.13 -3.34 9.16
CA LEU A 41 6.28 -4.51 9.41
C LEU A 41 4.81 -4.12 9.58
N VAL A 42 4.53 -3.03 10.31
CA VAL A 42 3.16 -2.49 10.47
C VAL A 42 2.60 -2.06 9.11
N PHE A 43 3.40 -1.40 8.27
CA PHE A 43 2.98 -0.97 6.94
C PHE A 43 2.67 -2.16 6.02
N ILE A 44 3.55 -3.17 6.00
CA ILE A 44 3.33 -4.41 5.25
C ILE A 44 2.05 -5.11 5.71
N ALA A 45 1.85 -5.25 7.02
CA ALA A 45 0.62 -5.82 7.58
C ALA A 45 -0.61 -4.99 7.20
N GLY A 46 -0.50 -3.67 7.24
CA GLY A 46 -1.54 -2.72 6.83
C GLY A 46 -1.94 -2.87 5.37
N ILE A 47 -0.98 -3.09 4.46
CA ILE A 47 -1.24 -3.38 3.04
C ILE A 47 -2.08 -4.64 2.89
N PHE A 48 -1.69 -5.75 3.53
CA PHE A 48 -2.46 -7.00 3.43
C PHE A 48 -3.82 -6.90 4.09
N PHE A 49 -3.91 -6.21 5.23
CA PHE A 49 -5.19 -5.91 5.86
C PHE A 49 -6.10 -5.06 4.96
N TYR A 50 -5.54 -4.10 4.23
CA TYR A 50 -6.26 -3.30 3.26
C TYR A 50 -6.81 -4.16 2.11
N VAL A 51 -5.97 -5.01 1.51
CA VAL A 51 -6.42 -5.95 0.45
C VAL A 51 -7.52 -6.87 0.97
N TYR A 52 -7.36 -7.41 2.19
CA TYR A 52 -8.40 -8.22 2.83
C TYR A 52 -9.71 -7.42 3.04
N SER A 53 -9.62 -6.15 3.43
CA SER A 53 -10.78 -5.27 3.63
C SER A 53 -11.51 -4.94 2.32
N VAL A 54 -10.77 -4.89 1.20
CA VAL A 54 -11.38 -4.79 -0.14
C VAL A 54 -12.07 -6.11 -0.48
N LYS A 55 -11.35 -7.24 -0.36
CA LYS A 55 -11.83 -8.59 -0.73
C LYS A 55 -13.05 -9.04 0.06
N SER A 56 -13.11 -8.72 1.35
CA SER A 56 -14.26 -9.02 2.22
C SER A 56 -15.50 -8.18 1.91
N GLY A 57 -15.39 -7.15 1.05
CA GLY A 57 -16.47 -6.21 0.79
C GLY A 57 -16.71 -5.20 1.91
N PHE A 58 -15.88 -5.20 2.97
CA PHE A 58 -16.01 -4.28 4.10
C PHE A 58 -15.93 -2.82 3.64
N ILE A 59 -14.92 -2.47 2.84
CA ILE A 59 -14.75 -1.11 2.32
C ILE A 59 -15.94 -0.70 1.44
N TYR A 60 -16.44 -1.62 0.62
CA TYR A 60 -17.60 -1.37 -0.23
C TYR A 60 -18.83 -1.02 0.64
N THR A 61 -19.12 -1.87 1.62
CA THR A 61 -20.29 -1.73 2.50
C THR A 61 -20.23 -0.42 3.30
N PHE A 62 -19.09 -0.13 3.93
CA PHE A 62 -18.86 1.10 4.67
C PHE A 62 -19.12 2.36 3.83
N ILE A 63 -18.62 2.38 2.59
CA ILE A 63 -18.79 3.53 1.69
C ILE A 63 -20.26 3.73 1.30
N GLN A 64 -21.00 2.64 1.05
CA GLN A 64 -22.42 2.72 0.71
C GLN A 64 -23.28 3.15 1.91
N GLU A 65 -23.04 2.58 3.10
CA GLU A 65 -23.76 2.93 4.33
C GLU A 65 -23.60 4.41 4.70
N HIS A 66 -22.41 4.97 4.50
CA HIS A 66 -22.12 6.38 4.78
C HIS A 66 -22.43 7.32 3.60
N ASN A 67 -23.04 6.83 2.51
CA ASN A 67 -23.35 7.60 1.30
C ASN A 67 -22.14 8.37 0.75
N ILE A 68 -20.94 7.80 0.86
CA ILE A 68 -19.70 8.43 0.40
C ILE A 68 -19.62 8.24 -1.12
N ASN A 69 -19.59 9.34 -1.87
CA ASN A 69 -19.43 9.28 -3.32
C ASN A 69 -18.02 8.79 -3.71
N SER A 70 -17.91 7.52 -4.07
CA SER A 70 -16.65 6.88 -4.48
C SER A 70 -16.28 7.09 -5.95
N MET A 71 -17.11 7.80 -6.73
CA MET A 71 -16.96 7.99 -8.18
C MET A 71 -16.71 6.63 -8.89
N ALA A 72 -17.58 5.66 -8.62
CA ALA A 72 -17.53 4.29 -9.17
C ALA A 72 -16.30 3.42 -8.81
N ARG A 73 -15.30 3.93 -8.05
CA ARG A 73 -14.08 3.16 -7.70
C ARG A 73 -14.39 1.87 -6.94
N THR A 74 -15.30 1.93 -5.98
CA THR A 74 -15.70 0.74 -5.21
C THR A 74 -16.42 -0.30 -6.06
N ASN A 75 -17.15 0.14 -7.09
CA ASN A 75 -17.79 -0.76 -8.06
C ASN A 75 -16.74 -1.46 -8.94
N LEU A 76 -15.68 -0.74 -9.34
CA LEU A 76 -14.55 -1.33 -10.08
C LEU A 76 -13.83 -2.41 -9.27
N TRP A 77 -13.57 -2.15 -7.99
CA TRP A 77 -12.92 -3.14 -7.11
C TRP A 77 -13.78 -4.39 -6.93
N LYS A 78 -15.10 -4.22 -6.81
CA LYS A 78 -16.06 -5.32 -6.75
C LYS A 78 -16.15 -6.09 -8.08
N GLY A 79 -16.02 -5.39 -9.21
CA GLY A 79 -16.04 -6.00 -10.55
C GLY A 79 -14.88 -6.97 -10.79
N ILE A 80 -13.67 -6.60 -10.37
CA ILE A 80 -12.48 -7.46 -10.53
C ILE A 80 -12.34 -8.51 -9.43
N ASP A 81 -13.23 -8.51 -8.43
CA ASP A 81 -13.12 -9.32 -7.23
C ASP A 81 -13.01 -10.84 -7.53
N SER A 82 -13.74 -11.32 -8.52
CA SER A 82 -13.75 -12.73 -8.91
C SER A 82 -12.44 -13.24 -9.49
N THR A 83 -11.50 -12.36 -9.85
CA THR A 83 -10.25 -12.73 -10.49
C THR A 83 -9.18 -13.19 -9.50
N TYR A 84 -9.28 -12.81 -8.22
CA TYR A 84 -8.24 -13.10 -7.23
C TYR A 84 -8.83 -13.62 -5.91
N VAL A 85 -7.96 -14.26 -5.12
CA VAL A 85 -8.28 -14.73 -3.76
C VAL A 85 -7.28 -14.13 -2.78
N PHE A 86 -7.76 -13.75 -1.59
CA PHE A 86 -6.86 -13.36 -0.50
C PHE A 86 -6.34 -14.63 0.19
N SER A 87 -5.13 -15.07 -0.19
CA SER A 87 -4.50 -16.27 0.34
C SER A 87 -2.97 -16.16 0.24
N PRO A 88 -2.21 -16.65 1.24
CA PRO A 88 -0.75 -16.78 1.13
C PRO A 88 -0.29 -17.62 -0.07
N THR A 89 -1.13 -18.52 -0.58
CA THR A 89 -0.82 -19.38 -1.75
C THR A 89 -1.15 -18.73 -3.10
N PHE A 90 -1.71 -17.51 -3.11
CA PHE A 90 -2.02 -16.81 -4.35
C PHE A 90 -0.74 -16.24 -4.99
N ILE A 91 -0.37 -16.75 -6.17
CA ILE A 91 0.87 -16.42 -6.88
C ILE A 91 0.74 -15.15 -7.75
N GLY A 92 -0.50 -14.69 -8.00
CA GLY A 92 -0.78 -13.58 -8.91
C GLY A 92 -1.10 -14.06 -10.33
N LEU A 93 -1.57 -13.13 -11.16
CA LEU A 93 -2.04 -13.39 -12.52
C LEU A 93 -1.11 -12.83 -13.62
N GLY A 94 0.00 -12.23 -13.21
CA GLY A 94 0.99 -11.63 -14.11
C GLY A 94 0.86 -10.11 -14.22
N ILE A 95 2.00 -9.45 -14.44
CA ILE A 95 2.08 -7.99 -14.60
C ILE A 95 1.26 -7.55 -15.81
N GLY A 96 0.45 -6.51 -15.63
CA GLY A 96 -0.45 -5.99 -16.66
C GLY A 96 -1.77 -6.74 -16.81
N PHE A 97 -1.99 -7.83 -16.05
CA PHE A 97 -3.26 -8.57 -16.07
C PHE A 97 -4.44 -7.66 -15.76
N VAL A 98 -4.34 -6.82 -14.72
CA VAL A 98 -5.45 -5.98 -14.26
C VAL A 98 -5.84 -4.98 -15.33
N SER A 99 -4.87 -4.33 -15.98
CA SER A 99 -5.13 -3.40 -17.08
C SER A 99 -5.81 -4.12 -18.25
N LYS A 100 -5.26 -5.25 -18.69
CA LYS A 100 -5.84 -6.04 -19.79
C LYS A 100 -7.23 -6.57 -19.48
N TRP A 101 -7.47 -6.96 -18.23
CA TRP A 101 -8.78 -7.42 -17.78
C TRP A 101 -9.80 -6.28 -17.82
N MET A 102 -9.43 -5.09 -17.37
CA MET A 102 -10.26 -3.88 -17.46
C MET A 102 -10.59 -3.52 -18.91
N ASP A 103 -9.59 -3.49 -19.79
CA ASP A 103 -9.76 -3.18 -21.22
C ASP A 103 -10.75 -4.12 -21.91
N ASN A 104 -10.80 -5.39 -21.49
CA ASN A 104 -11.67 -6.41 -22.07
C ASN A 104 -13.05 -6.50 -21.42
N ASN A 105 -13.22 -6.05 -20.17
CA ASN A 105 -14.43 -6.26 -19.38
C ASN A 105 -15.14 -4.96 -18.95
N TRP A 106 -14.64 -3.78 -19.33
CA TRP A 106 -15.27 -2.51 -18.92
C TRP A 106 -16.76 -2.40 -19.29
N MET A 107 -17.17 -2.94 -20.43
CA MET A 107 -18.58 -2.95 -20.86
C MET A 107 -19.47 -3.86 -20.01
N THR A 108 -18.93 -4.95 -19.46
CA THR A 108 -19.72 -5.94 -18.69
C THR A 108 -19.98 -5.48 -17.26
N LEU A 109 -19.27 -4.44 -16.79
CA LEU A 109 -19.41 -3.89 -15.45
C LEU A 109 -20.66 -2.99 -15.29
N ASN A 110 -21.30 -2.57 -16.38
CA ASN A 110 -22.50 -1.71 -16.38
C ASN A 110 -22.38 -0.47 -15.48
N ILE A 111 -21.18 0.12 -15.40
CA ILE A 111 -20.93 1.34 -14.64
C ILE A 111 -21.08 2.55 -15.57
N ASN A 112 -21.99 3.47 -15.23
CA ASN A 112 -22.21 4.69 -16.01
C ASN A 112 -20.93 5.52 -16.13
N GLY A 113 -20.54 5.85 -17.36
CA GLY A 113 -19.36 6.66 -17.66
C GLY A 113 -18.02 5.91 -17.63
N LEU A 114 -18.04 4.58 -17.49
CA LEU A 114 -16.83 3.77 -17.59
C LEU A 114 -16.35 3.69 -19.05
N THR A 115 -15.07 3.91 -19.28
CA THR A 115 -14.41 3.74 -20.59
C THR A 115 -13.33 2.68 -20.48
N GLY A 116 -12.93 2.09 -21.62
CA GLY A 116 -11.89 1.05 -21.66
C GLY A 116 -10.56 1.48 -21.05
N SER A 117 -10.23 2.78 -21.02
CA SER A 117 -8.98 3.27 -20.42
C SER A 117 -9.05 3.49 -18.90
N MET A 118 -10.18 3.19 -18.25
CA MET A 118 -10.37 3.49 -16.83
C MET A 118 -9.80 2.37 -15.97
N GLY A 119 -8.64 2.62 -15.34
CA GLY A 119 -8.02 1.69 -14.42
C GLY A 119 -8.78 1.59 -13.09
N ILE A 120 -8.48 0.55 -12.30
CA ILE A 120 -9.07 0.39 -10.96
C ILE A 120 -8.63 1.46 -9.95
N HIS A 121 -7.64 2.30 -10.31
CA HIS A 121 -7.07 3.39 -9.51
C HIS A 121 -6.76 2.96 -8.06
N ASN A 122 -6.24 1.75 -7.92
CA ASN A 122 -5.84 1.14 -6.66
C ASN A 122 -4.57 0.32 -6.89
N ASP A 123 -3.42 0.98 -6.77
CA ASP A 123 -2.14 0.38 -7.12
C ASP A 123 -1.74 -0.75 -6.16
N ILE A 124 -2.19 -0.67 -4.90
CA ILE A 124 -1.97 -1.73 -3.90
C ILE A 124 -2.74 -3.00 -4.32
N LEU A 125 -4.03 -2.85 -4.62
CA LEU A 125 -4.86 -3.97 -5.09
C LEU A 125 -4.35 -4.51 -6.42
N LYS A 126 -3.98 -3.61 -7.35
CA LYS A 126 -3.39 -3.98 -8.63
C LYS A 126 -2.13 -4.84 -8.44
N SER A 127 -1.18 -4.35 -7.65
CA SER A 127 0.08 -5.05 -7.39
C SER A 127 -0.16 -6.42 -6.75
N TYR A 128 -1.12 -6.52 -5.83
CA TYR A 128 -1.51 -7.80 -5.22
C TYR A 128 -2.07 -8.79 -6.24
N ILE A 129 -2.98 -8.36 -7.12
CA ILE A 129 -3.58 -9.23 -8.16
C ILE A 129 -2.51 -9.70 -9.15
N GLU A 130 -1.60 -8.81 -9.54
CA GLU A 130 -0.60 -9.09 -10.58
C GLU A 130 0.55 -9.99 -10.07
N VAL A 131 1.09 -9.73 -8.88
CA VAL A 131 2.30 -10.39 -8.36
C VAL A 131 1.99 -11.37 -7.22
N GLY A 132 0.76 -11.39 -6.73
CA GLY A 132 0.31 -12.30 -5.68
C GLY A 132 0.79 -11.95 -4.28
N PHE A 133 0.39 -12.76 -3.29
CA PHE A 133 0.69 -12.51 -1.88
C PHE A 133 2.19 -12.53 -1.61
N LEU A 134 2.87 -13.60 -2.03
CA LEU A 134 4.31 -13.76 -1.82
C LEU A 134 5.11 -12.70 -2.59
N GLY A 135 4.71 -12.40 -3.82
CA GLY A 135 5.38 -11.38 -4.63
C GLY A 135 5.27 -10.00 -4.00
N SER A 136 4.07 -9.57 -3.61
CA SER A 136 3.86 -8.32 -2.89
C SER A 136 4.61 -8.31 -1.55
N PHE A 137 4.59 -9.41 -0.79
CA PHE A 137 5.31 -9.49 0.48
C PHE A 137 6.82 -9.31 0.29
N ILE A 138 7.42 -10.06 -0.64
CA ILE A 138 8.85 -9.98 -0.94
C ILE A 138 9.23 -8.57 -1.42
N TYR A 139 8.38 -7.95 -2.24
CA TYR A 139 8.59 -6.60 -2.74
C TYR A 139 8.64 -5.58 -1.59
N PHE A 140 7.58 -5.48 -0.78
CA PHE A 140 7.52 -4.51 0.31
C PHE A 140 8.52 -4.82 1.43
N TYR A 141 8.75 -6.11 1.75
CA TYR A 141 9.77 -6.51 2.70
C TYR A 141 11.17 -6.10 2.25
N THR A 142 11.48 -6.28 0.96
CA THR A 142 12.77 -5.88 0.42
C THR A 142 12.93 -4.37 0.45
N LEU A 143 11.91 -3.65 -0.04
CA LEU A 143 11.90 -2.19 -0.14
C LEU A 143 12.02 -1.53 1.24
N LEU A 144 11.19 -1.91 2.20
CA LEU A 144 11.03 -1.17 3.46
C LEU A 144 11.89 -1.71 4.60
N TYR A 145 12.04 -3.03 4.71
CA TYR A 145 12.74 -3.65 5.84
C TYR A 145 14.20 -3.96 5.49
N ARG A 146 14.42 -4.76 4.44
CA ARG A 146 15.75 -5.25 4.08
C ARG A 146 16.69 -4.14 3.63
N ASN A 147 16.22 -3.22 2.76
CA ASN A 147 17.06 -2.13 2.26
C ASN A 147 17.41 -1.12 3.35
N SER A 148 16.44 -0.72 4.18
CA SER A 148 16.68 0.14 5.34
C SER A 148 17.75 -0.43 6.26
N LYS A 149 17.62 -1.72 6.64
CA LYS A 149 18.63 -2.40 7.45
C LYS A 149 20.00 -2.47 6.76
N ARG A 150 20.04 -2.73 5.45
CA ARG A 150 21.30 -2.77 4.69
C ARG A 150 22.00 -1.42 4.64
N ILE A 151 21.26 -0.34 4.37
CA ILE A 151 21.79 1.02 4.32
C ILE A 151 22.29 1.45 5.70
N PHE A 152 21.55 1.11 6.76
CA PHE A 152 21.95 1.40 8.14
C PHE A 152 23.31 0.80 8.50
N VAL A 153 23.54 -0.46 8.11
CA VAL A 153 24.79 -1.17 8.42
C VAL A 153 25.96 -0.74 7.53
N LYS A 154 25.70 -0.45 6.24
CA LYS A 154 26.77 -0.18 5.27
C LYS A 154 27.18 1.29 5.17
N ILE A 155 26.24 2.21 5.34
CA ILE A 155 26.44 3.64 5.08
C ILE A 155 26.29 4.41 6.37
N GLY A 156 25.13 4.27 7.03
CA GLY A 156 24.87 4.99 8.26
C GLY A 156 23.38 5.11 8.58
N HIS A 157 23.12 5.54 9.82
CA HIS A 157 21.77 5.72 10.34
C HIS A 157 21.02 6.88 9.67
N LYS A 158 21.73 7.94 9.25
CA LYS A 158 21.12 9.13 8.65
C LYS A 158 20.56 8.82 7.26
N GLU A 159 21.35 8.12 6.47
CA GLU A 159 21.09 7.72 5.10
C GLU A 159 19.99 6.67 5.07
N SER A 160 20.00 5.74 6.03
CA SER A 160 18.90 4.79 6.22
C SER A 160 17.59 5.49 6.55
N PHE A 161 17.63 6.51 7.41
CA PHE A 161 16.43 7.27 7.77
C PHE A 161 15.90 8.06 6.57
N ILE A 162 16.77 8.74 5.82
CA ILE A 162 16.41 9.48 4.60
C ILE A 162 15.80 8.53 3.56
N TYR A 163 16.44 7.39 3.29
CA TYR A 163 15.91 6.37 2.38
C TYR A 163 14.50 5.93 2.79
N PHE A 164 14.30 5.63 4.08
CA PHE A 164 13.02 5.16 4.57
C PHE A 164 11.92 6.21 4.42
N VAL A 165 12.22 7.47 4.74
CA VAL A 165 11.26 8.58 4.58
C VAL A 165 10.91 8.84 3.12
N LEU A 166 11.86 8.69 2.19
CA LEU A 166 11.60 8.89 0.76
C LEU A 166 10.83 7.74 0.10
N THR A 167 10.82 6.56 0.72
CA THR A 167 10.16 5.36 0.18
C THR A 167 8.78 5.10 0.75
N MET A 168 8.40 5.79 1.83
CA MET A 168 7.06 5.76 2.44
C MET A 168 6.18 6.87 1.87
#